data_AF-A0A286TEE6-F1
#
_entry.id   AF-A0A286TEE6-F1
#
_cell.length_a   1.000
_cell.length_b   1.000
_cell.length_c   1.000
_cell.angle_alpha   90.00
_cell.angle_beta   90.00
_cell.angle_gamma   90.00
#
_symmetry.space_group_name_H-M   'P 1'
#
loop_
_entity.id
_entity.type
_entity.pdbx_description
1 polymer ?
#
loop_
_entity_poly.entity_id
_entity_poly.type
_entity_poly.pdbx_seq_one_letter_code
_entity_poly.pdbx_strand_id
1 'polypeptide(L)'
;MDPWGTLMAVLVALALSVPAALIYRHAHTRKGAVIGLVVGALLALVAAIAGNLVITPIYTGWPVSEVAAIIVPALLPFNLIKFVIHGVVTFLVYKPISNLLNR
;
A
#
# COMPACT_ATOMS: atom_id res chain seq x y z
N MET A 1 3.77 13.96 -17.12
CA MET A 1 3.53 12.75 -16.31
C MET A 1 4.88 12.30 -15.79
N ASP A 2 5.13 12.38 -14.49
CA ASP A 2 6.40 11.94 -13.90
C ASP A 2 6.44 10.41 -13.85
N PRO A 3 7.28 9.75 -14.67
CA PRO A 3 7.32 8.28 -14.75
C PRO A 3 7.65 7.64 -13.40
N TRP A 4 8.44 8.34 -12.58
CA TRP A 4 8.83 7.92 -11.23
C TRP A 4 7.65 7.81 -10.27
N GLY A 5 6.71 8.77 -10.31
CA GLY A 5 5.51 8.74 -9.49
C GLY A 5 4.61 7.56 -9.85
N THR A 6 4.43 7.30 -11.15
CA THR A 6 3.65 6.15 -11.64
C THR A 6 4.29 4.83 -11.23
N LEU A 7 5.61 4.69 -11.39
CA LEU A 7 6.34 3.48 -10.99
C LEU A 7 6.16 3.19 -9.50
N MET A 8 6.31 4.21 -8.65
CA MET A 8 6.13 4.09 -7.21
C MET A 8 4.68 3.74 -6.86
N ALA A 9 3.71 4.36 -7.52
CA ALA A 9 2.29 4.06 -7.31
C ALA A 9 1.96 2.59 -7.63
N VAL A 10 2.45 2.06 -8.76
CA VAL A 10 2.25 0.67 -9.15
C VAL A 10 2.91 -0.28 -8.15
N LEU A 11 4.17 -0.01 -7.74
CA LEU A 11 4.90 -0.83 -6.77
C LEU A 11 4.15 -0.91 -5.43
N VAL A 12 3.69 0.22 -4.91
CA VAL A 12 2.95 0.27 -3.65
C VAL A 12 1.57 -0.40 -3.77
N ALA A 13 0.88 -0.21 -4.91
CA ALA A 13 -0.41 -0.84 -5.16
C ALA A 13 -0.31 -2.37 -5.22
N LEU A 14 0.73 -2.91 -5.87
CA LEU A 14 0.98 -4.34 -5.92
C LEU A 14 1.39 -4.90 -4.56
N ALA A 15 2.28 -4.21 -3.84
CA ALA A 15 2.70 -4.60 -2.49
C ALA A 15 1.53 -4.63 -1.49
N LEU A 16 0.51 -3.79 -1.68
CA LEU A 16 -0.72 -3.81 -0.90
C LEU A 16 -1.66 -4.95 -1.33
N SER A 17 -1.99 -5.01 -2.61
CA SER A 17 -3.12 -5.80 -3.11
C SER A 17 -2.80 -7.29 -3.31
N VAL A 18 -1.62 -7.63 -3.80
CA VAL A 18 -1.24 -9.02 -4.11
C VAL A 18 -1.21 -9.90 -2.85
N PRO A 19 -0.46 -9.57 -1.78
CA PRO A 19 -0.46 -10.39 -0.57
C PRO A 19 -1.83 -10.41 0.12
N ALA A 20 -2.57 -9.29 0.11
CA ALA A 20 -3.92 -9.24 0.68
C ALA A 20 -4.87 -10.22 -0.04
N ALA A 21 -4.82 -10.25 -1.38
CA ALA A 21 -5.60 -11.16 -2.20
C ALA A 21 -5.21 -12.62 -2.00
N LEU A 22 -3.91 -12.93 -1.93
CA LEU A 22 -3.41 -14.29 -1.71
C LEU A 22 -3.83 -14.85 -0.35
N ILE A 23 -3.75 -14.04 0.71
CA ILE A 23 -4.19 -14.43 2.06
C ILE A 23 -5.70 -14.66 2.09
N TYR A 24 -6.48 -13.74 1.52
CA TYR A 24 -7.94 -13.90 1.47
C TYR A 24 -8.36 -15.10 0.62
N ARG A 25 -7.63 -15.41 -0.47
CA ARG A 25 -7.86 -16.59 -1.30
C ARG A 25 -7.69 -17.90 -0.53
N HIS A 26 -6.78 -17.94 0.43
CA HIS A 26 -6.58 -19.13 1.25
C HIS A 26 -7.58 -19.21 2.42
N ALA A 27 -8.01 -18.06 2.95
CA ALA A 27 -8.93 -17.95 4.07
C ALA A 27 -10.10 -17.01 3.74
N HIS A 28 -11.09 -17.49 2.99
CA HIS A 28 -12.26 -16.74 2.50
C HIS A 28 -13.28 -16.38 3.61
N THR A 29 -12.83 -15.63 4.61
CA THR A 29 -13.62 -15.18 5.77
C THR A 29 -13.39 -13.69 6.02
N ARG A 30 -14.28 -13.05 6.79
CA ARG A 30 -14.07 -11.65 7.24
C ARG A 30 -12.75 -11.48 7.99
N LYS A 31 -12.38 -12.45 8.82
CA LYS A 31 -11.09 -12.46 9.53
C LYS A 31 -9.92 -12.55 8.55
N GLY A 32 -10.00 -13.43 7.57
CA GLY A 32 -8.98 -13.56 6.52
C GLY A 32 -8.82 -12.28 5.68
N ALA A 33 -9.93 -11.56 5.41
CA ALA A 33 -9.88 -10.27 4.72
C ALA A 33 -9.14 -9.22 5.56
N VAL A 34 -9.43 -9.12 6.86
CA VAL A 34 -8.74 -8.19 7.77
C VAL A 34 -7.25 -8.53 7.87
N ILE A 35 -6.89 -9.81 8.05
CA ILE A 35 -5.49 -10.24 8.11
C ILE A 35 -4.77 -9.91 6.79
N GLY A 36 -5.40 -10.20 5.65
CA GLY A 36 -4.84 -9.89 4.33
C GLY A 36 -4.58 -8.40 4.15
N LEU A 37 -5.53 -7.54 4.54
CA LEU A 37 -5.39 -6.09 4.46
C LEU A 37 -4.28 -5.56 5.37
N VAL A 38 -4.16 -6.08 6.60
CA VAL A 38 -3.09 -5.69 7.54
C VAL A 38 -1.72 -6.11 6.99
N VAL A 39 -1.57 -7.36 6.55
CA VAL A 39 -0.29 -7.85 5.99
C VAL A 39 0.08 -7.07 4.72
N GLY A 40 -0.88 -6.84 3.82
CA GLY A 40 -0.66 -6.02 2.63
C GLY A 40 -0.26 -4.58 2.98
N ALA A 41 -0.90 -3.95 3.96
CA ALA A 41 -0.55 -2.59 4.39
C ALA A 41 0.87 -2.51 4.95
N LEU A 42 1.32 -3.50 5.72
CA LEU A 42 2.69 -3.56 6.23
C LEU A 42 3.70 -3.72 5.11
N LEU A 43 3.45 -4.61 4.14
CA LEU A 43 4.33 -4.80 2.99
C LEU A 43 4.37 -3.55 2.09
N ALA A 44 3.22 -2.91 1.86
CA ALA A 44 3.13 -1.67 1.12
C ALA A 44 3.85 -0.50 1.83
N LEU A 45 3.84 -0.47 3.16
CA LEU A 45 4.57 0.53 3.93
C LEU A 45 6.08 0.37 3.80
N VAL A 46 6.59 -0.86 3.92
CA VAL A 46 8.02 -1.15 3.66
C VAL A 46 8.39 -0.75 2.24
N ALA A 47 7.56 -1.13 1.26
CA ALA A 47 7.77 -0.82 -0.14
C ALA A 47 7.74 0.70 -0.42
N ALA A 48 6.85 1.44 0.24
CA ALA A 48 6.77 2.90 0.12
C ALA A 48 7.98 3.60 0.76
N ILE A 49 8.46 3.13 1.92
CA ILE A 49 9.64 3.71 2.57
C ILE A 49 10.91 3.43 1.75
N ALA A 50 11.11 2.18 1.33
CA ALA A 50 12.23 1.79 0.47
C ALA A 50 12.17 2.53 -0.87
N GLY A 51 10.99 2.63 -1.48
CA GLY A 51 10.76 3.39 -2.71
C GLY A 51 11.10 4.86 -2.57
N ASN A 52 10.71 5.51 -1.46
CA ASN A 52 11.08 6.91 -1.21
C ASN A 52 12.60 7.08 -1.05
N LEU A 53 13.28 6.17 -0.35
CA LEU A 53 14.74 6.24 -0.15
C LEU A 53 15.54 6.07 -1.45
N VAL A 54 14.98 5.42 -2.47
CA VAL A 54 15.65 5.20 -3.76
C VAL A 54 15.19 6.20 -4.82
N ILE A 55 13.88 6.37 -5.01
CA ILE A 55 13.31 7.15 -6.11
C ILE A 55 13.34 8.64 -5.81
N THR A 56 13.06 9.06 -4.58
CA THR A 56 12.99 10.48 -4.23
C THR A 56 14.33 11.21 -4.44
N PRO A 57 15.50 10.66 -4.02
CA PRO A 57 16.79 11.26 -4.34
C PRO A 57 17.06 11.38 -5.85
N ILE A 58 16.66 10.39 -6.65
CA ILE A 58 16.88 10.39 -8.11
C ILE A 58 16.08 11.50 -8.78
N TYR A 59 14.84 11.72 -8.33
CA TYR A 59 13.94 12.72 -8.91
C TYR A 59 14.20 14.15 -8.39
N THR A 60 14.49 14.30 -7.09
CA THR A 60 14.64 15.62 -6.43
C THR A 60 16.09 16.11 -6.39
N GLY A 61 17.08 15.22 -6.56
CA GLY A 61 18.49 15.51 -6.33
C GLY A 61 18.89 15.63 -4.86
N TRP A 62 17.95 15.41 -3.92
CA TRP A 62 18.23 15.49 -2.48
C TRP A 62 19.13 14.33 -2.04
N PRO A 63 20.04 14.56 -1.07
CA PRO A 63 20.77 13.47 -0.44
C PRO A 63 19.79 12.54 0.30
N VAL A 64 20.14 11.25 0.36
CA VAL A 64 19.33 10.22 1.04
C VAL A 64 19.05 10.59 2.50
N SER A 65 19.98 11.30 3.16
CA SER A 65 19.83 11.78 4.54
C SER A 65 18.67 12.77 4.72
N GLU A 66 18.43 13.66 3.76
CA GLU A 66 17.31 14.60 3.80
C GLU A 66 15.97 13.88 3.60
N VAL A 67 15.94 12.92 2.68
CA VAL A 67 14.75 12.07 2.48
C VAL A 67 14.49 11.23 3.73
N ALA A 68 15.53 10.69 4.38
CA ALA A 68 15.38 9.93 5.61
C ALA A 68 14.82 10.78 6.77
N ALA A 69 15.24 12.05 6.85
CA ALA A 69 14.77 12.97 7.89
C ALA A 69 13.25 13.23 7.81
N ILE A 70 12.66 13.18 6.60
CA ILE A 70 11.21 13.38 6.40
C ILE A 70 10.39 12.09 6.51
N ILE A 71 11.02 10.91 6.66
CA ILE A 71 10.30 9.63 6.75
C ILE A 71 9.33 9.63 7.93
N VAL A 72 9.85 9.82 9.14
CA VAL A 72 9.05 9.76 10.37
C VAL A 72 8.00 10.88 10.44
N PRO A 73 8.34 12.16 10.20
CA PRO A 73 7.36 13.24 10.36
C PRO A 73 6.33 13.34 9.22
N ALA A 74 6.64 12.88 8.00
CA ALA A 74 5.77 13.11 6.84
C ALA A 74 5.42 11.82 6.08
N LEU A 75 6.40 11.04 5.62
CA LEU A 75 6.12 9.91 4.71
C LEU A 75 5.41 8.76 5.41
N LEU A 76 5.79 8.45 6.65
CA LEU A 76 5.19 7.39 7.46
C LEU A 76 3.73 7.68 7.80
N PRO A 77 3.36 8.86 8.38
CA PRO A 77 1.96 9.16 8.66
C PRO A 77 1.12 9.26 7.38
N PHE A 78 1.65 9.83 6.30
CA PHE A 78 0.96 9.89 5.01
C PHE A 78 0.62 8.49 4.47
N ASN A 79 1.60 7.58 4.44
CA ASN A 79 1.39 6.22 3.94
C ASN A 79 0.45 5.42 4.85
N LEU A 80 0.57 5.57 6.17
CA LEU A 80 -0.31 4.88 7.11
C LEU A 80 -1.78 5.28 6.91
N ILE A 81 -2.07 6.59 6.84
CA ILE A 81 -3.41 7.10 6.56
C ILE A 81 -3.92 6.56 5.22
N LYS A 82 -3.10 6.63 4.18
CA LYS A 82 -3.44 6.12 2.84
C LYS A 82 -3.84 4.65 2.89
N PHE A 83 -3.09 3.79 3.59
CA PHE A 83 -3.38 2.35 3.65
C PHE A 83 -4.57 2.03 4.55
N VAL A 84 -4.81 2.79 5.62
CA VAL A 84 -6.04 2.68 6.42
C VAL A 84 -7.25 2.97 5.56
N ILE A 85 -7.23 4.05 4.76
CA ILE A 85 -8.32 4.39 3.84
C ILE A 85 -8.56 3.25 2.84
N HIS A 86 -7.50 2.73 2.21
CA HIS A 86 -7.63 1.59 1.29
C HIS A 86 -8.24 0.37 1.99
N GLY A 87 -7.73 0.00 3.17
CA GLY A 87 -8.22 -1.15 3.92
C GLY A 87 -9.69 -1.01 4.30
N VAL A 88 -10.11 0.15 4.83
CA VAL A 88 -11.50 0.41 5.21
C VAL A 88 -12.41 0.36 3.99
N VAL A 89 -12.06 1.06 2.91
CA VAL A 89 -12.87 1.08 1.69
C VAL A 89 -12.99 -0.33 1.12
N THR A 90 -11.87 -1.05 0.96
CA THR A 90 -11.89 -2.44 0.46
C THR A 90 -12.74 -3.34 1.34
N PHE A 91 -12.63 -3.25 2.67
CA PHE A 91 -13.40 -4.08 3.59
C PHE A 91 -14.92 -3.81 3.53
N LEU A 92 -15.33 -2.57 3.27
CA LEU A 92 -16.75 -2.24 3.14
C LEU A 92 -17.34 -2.70 1.79
N VAL A 93 -16.57 -2.61 0.71
CA VAL A 93 -17.07 -2.86 -0.65
C VAL A 93 -16.88 -4.30 -1.14
N TYR A 94 -15.94 -5.08 -0.59
CA TYR A 94 -15.59 -6.38 -1.17
C TYR A 94 -16.76 -7.37 -1.17
N LYS A 95 -17.60 -7.36 -0.13
CA LYS A 95 -18.69 -8.34 0.00
C LYS A 95 -19.87 -8.01 -0.95
N PRO A 96 -20.36 -6.76 -1.04
CA PRO A 96 -21.31 -6.36 -2.09
C PRO A 96 -20.83 -6.71 -3.50
N ILE A 97 -19.57 -6.40 -3.82
CA ILE A 97 -18.97 -6.70 -5.14
C ILE A 97 -18.93 -8.21 -5.39
N SER A 98 -18.49 -9.00 -4.41
CA SER A 98 -18.45 -10.47 -4.55
C SER A 98 -19.84 -11.07 -4.75
N ASN A 99 -20.86 -10.54 -4.07
CA ASN A 99 -22.23 -11.01 -4.27
C ASN A 99 -22.78 -10.62 -5.64
N LEU A 100 -22.39 -9.46 -6.19
CA LEU A 100 -22.78 -9.02 -7.54
C LEU A 100 -22.12 -9.87 -8.64
N LEU A 101 -20.83 -10.20 -8.46
CA LEU A 101 -20.06 -11.00 -9.43
C LEU A 101 -20.42 -12.48 -9.44
N ASN A 102 -20.90 -13.02 -8.31
CA ASN A 102 -21.32 -14.42 -8.17
C ASN A 102 -22.83 -14.62 -8.36
N ARG A 103 -23.52 -13.64 -8.94
CA ARG A 103 -24.88 -13.77 -9.45
C ARG A 103 -24.83 -14.11 -10.93
#